data_AF-B6IG98-F1
#
_entry.id   AF-B6IG98-F1
#
_cell.length_a   1.000
_cell.length_b   1.000
_cell.length_c   1.000
_cell.angle_alpha   90.00
_cell.angle_beta   90.00
_cell.angle_gamma   90.00
#
_symmetry.space_group_name_H-M   'P 1'
#
loop_
_entity.id
_entity.type
_entity.pdbx_description
1 polymer ?
#
loop_
_entity_poly.entity_id
_entity_poly.type
_entity_poly.pdbx_seq_one_letter_code
_entity_poly.pdbx_strand_id
1 'polypeptide(L)'
;MNSSYTQQSKVIQQAVQHVSESISILINSILIYIIIKKSPSKLGPYKYLMTFISVFEILYSVTDFLVSPIFYSYGPALIVIVNLNESFFGKAVSYIFLCKF
;
A
#
# COMPACT_ATOMS: atom_id res chain seq x y z
N MET A 1 -10.10 -22.40 19.93
CA MET A 1 -9.01 -21.85 19.09
C MET A 1 -8.76 -20.42 19.58
N ASN A 2 -7.57 -20.16 20.12
CA ASN A 2 -7.30 -19.09 21.08
C ASN A 2 -7.30 -17.69 20.44
N SER A 3 -8.24 -16.83 20.86
CA SER A 3 -8.34 -15.41 20.49
C SER A 3 -7.02 -14.65 20.61
N SER A 4 -6.13 -15.07 21.53
CA SER A 4 -4.82 -14.47 21.76
C SER A 4 -3.82 -14.65 20.60
N TYR A 5 -3.83 -15.79 19.88
CA TYR A 5 -2.88 -16.01 18.78
C TYR A 5 -3.24 -15.18 17.54
N THR A 6 -4.54 -15.05 17.26
CA THR A 6 -5.05 -14.25 16.15
C THR A 6 -4.80 -12.76 16.36
N GLN A 7 -4.78 -12.32 17.62
CA GLN A 7 -4.40 -10.95 17.97
C GLN A 7 -2.90 -10.71 17.72
N GLN A 8 -2.04 -11.67 18.05
CA GLN A 8 -0.60 -11.54 17.87
C GLN A 8 -0.18 -11.51 16.39
N SER A 9 -0.83 -12.28 15.51
CA SER A 9 -0.55 -12.23 14.07
C SER A 9 -0.93 -10.89 13.44
N LYS A 10 -2.03 -10.26 13.90
CA LYS A 10 -2.45 -8.94 13.41
C LYS A 10 -1.42 -7.86 13.72
N VAL A 11 -0.90 -7.83 14.96
CA VAL A 11 0.10 -6.83 15.37
C VAL A 11 1.36 -6.94 14.51
N ILE A 12 1.78 -8.16 14.18
CA ILE A 12 2.94 -8.39 13.32
C ILE A 12 2.66 -7.91 11.88
N GLN A 13 1.50 -8.23 11.32
CA GLN A 13 1.13 -7.78 9.97
C GLN A 13 1.05 -6.26 9.87
N GLN A 14 0.39 -5.61 10.84
CA GLN A 14 0.27 -4.15 10.89
C GLN A 14 1.64 -3.47 11.06
N ALA A 15 2.51 -4.01 11.92
CA ALA A 15 3.86 -3.49 12.08
C ALA A 15 4.67 -3.60 10.77
N VAL A 16 4.58 -4.75 10.08
CA VAL A 16 5.26 -4.96 8.79
C VAL A 16 4.69 -4.04 7.71
N GLN A 17 3.38 -3.85 7.64
CA GLN A 17 2.74 -2.93 6.69
C GLN A 17 3.19 -1.50 6.91
N HIS A 18 3.10 -0.97 8.13
CA HIS A 18 3.54 0.41 8.41
C HIS A 18 5.03 0.63 8.14
N VAL A 19 5.89 -0.34 8.47
CA VAL A 19 7.32 -0.26 8.17
C VAL A 19 7.57 -0.31 6.65
N SER A 20 6.88 -1.19 5.93
CA SER A 20 7.03 -1.34 4.48
C SER A 20 6.50 -0.13 3.70
N GLU A 21 5.36 0.44 4.10
CA GLU A 21 4.80 1.67 3.52
C GLU A 21 5.77 2.83 3.71
N SER A 22 6.31 2.99 4.91
CA SER A 22 7.29 4.04 5.23
C SER A 22 8.55 3.90 4.36
N ILE A 23 9.07 2.68 4.23
CA ILE A 23 10.23 2.39 3.38
C ILE A 23 9.91 2.64 1.91
N SER A 24 8.74 2.23 1.43
CA SER A 24 8.31 2.42 0.05
C SER A 24 8.24 3.90 -0.32
N ILE A 25 7.61 4.73 0.51
CA ILE A 25 7.53 6.18 0.28
C ILE A 25 8.92 6.81 0.22
N LEU A 26 9.82 6.41 1.13
CA LEU A 26 11.20 6.92 1.15
C LEU A 26 11.97 6.53 -0.12
N ILE A 27 11.91 5.26 -0.52
CA ILE A 27 12.63 4.75 -1.70
C ILE A 27 12.08 5.39 -2.98
N ASN A 28 10.75 5.47 -3.15
CA ASN A 28 10.14 6.09 -4.32
C ASN A 28 10.44 7.60 -4.42
N SER A 29 10.47 8.29 -3.28
CA SER A 29 10.87 9.69 -3.24
C SER A 29 12.34 9.89 -3.64
N ILE A 30 13.24 9.02 -3.16
CA ILE A 30 14.65 9.02 -3.56
C ILE A 30 14.79 8.69 -5.06
N LEU A 31 14.00 7.74 -5.58
CA LEU A 31 14.03 7.37 -6.99
C LEU A 31 13.64 8.56 -7.88
N ILE A 32 12.55 9.26 -7.55
CA ILE A 32 12.13 10.48 -8.24
C ILE A 32 13.24 11.54 -8.17
N TYR A 33 13.86 11.74 -7.01
CA TYR A 33 14.96 12.70 -6.85
C TYR A 33 16.16 12.37 -7.74
N ILE A 34 16.57 11.10 -7.80
CA ILE A 34 17.67 10.63 -8.65
C ILE A 34 17.31 10.78 -10.14
N ILE A 35 16.06 10.46 -10.51
CA ILE A 35 15.56 10.62 -11.87
C ILE A 35 15.62 12.09 -12.29
N ILE A 36 15.21 13.02 -11.44
CA ILE A 36 15.25 14.45 -11.76
C ILE A 36 16.69 14.95 -11.85
N LYS A 37 17.52 14.65 -10.84
CA LYS A 37 18.84 15.30 -10.66
C LYS A 37 19.98 14.64 -11.45
N LYS A 38 19.95 13.33 -11.65
CA LYS A 38 21.10 12.56 -12.14
C LYS A 38 20.81 11.71 -13.38
N SER A 39 19.58 11.75 -13.93
CA SER A 39 19.21 10.92 -15.08
C SER A 39 19.96 11.35 -16.35
N PRO A 40 20.85 10.50 -16.91
CA PRO A 40 21.51 10.77 -18.17
C PRO A 40 20.50 10.73 -19.33
N SER A 41 20.71 11.54 -20.36
CA SER A 41 19.82 11.65 -21.53
C SER A 41 19.59 10.30 -22.26
N LYS A 42 20.46 9.31 -22.02
CA LYS A 42 20.34 7.94 -22.52
C LYS A 42 19.11 7.18 -22.02
N LEU A 43 18.47 7.62 -20.92
CA LEU A 43 17.24 6.98 -20.41
C LEU A 43 15.97 7.41 -21.17
N GLY A 44 16.02 8.45 -22.00
CA GLY A 44 14.93 8.78 -22.93
C GLY A 44 13.49 8.71 -22.33
N PRO A 45 12.51 8.11 -23.03
CA PRO A 45 11.12 7.98 -22.56
C PRO A 45 10.95 7.20 -21.26
N TYR A 46 11.89 6.29 -20.96
CA TYR A 46 11.84 5.42 -19.78
C TYR A 46 11.92 6.21 -18.47
N LYS A 47 12.52 7.41 -18.50
CA LYS A 47 12.54 8.38 -17.40
C LYS A 47 11.12 8.74 -16.93
N TYR A 48 10.22 8.97 -17.87
CA TYR A 48 8.83 9.35 -17.58
C TYR A 48 8.05 8.15 -17.04
N LEU A 49 8.31 6.95 -17.55
CA LEU A 49 7.70 5.72 -17.05
C LEU A 49 8.09 5.43 -15.60
N MET A 50 9.38 5.51 -15.25
CA MET A 50 9.85 5.31 -13.87
C MET A 50 9.27 6.36 -12.92
N THR A 51 9.22 7.63 -13.34
CA THR A 51 8.60 8.69 -12.53
C THR A 51 7.11 8.42 -12.31
N PHE A 52 6.41 7.99 -13.36
CA PHE A 52 5.01 7.62 -13.30
C PHE A 52 4.79 6.47 -12.31
N ILE A 53 5.52 5.36 -12.44
CA ILE A 53 5.40 4.21 -11.54
C ILE A 53 5.63 4.63 -10.07
N SER A 54 6.67 5.42 -9.78
CA SER A 54 6.92 5.89 -8.41
C SER A 54 5.82 6.80 -7.85
N VAL A 55 5.19 7.64 -8.69
CA VAL A 55 4.03 8.42 -8.26
C VAL A 55 2.85 7.49 -7.92
N PHE A 56 2.62 6.46 -8.73
CA PHE A 56 1.59 5.45 -8.44
C PHE A 56 1.87 4.65 -7.19
N GLU A 57 3.13 4.31 -6.88
CA GLU A 57 3.47 3.63 -5.62
C GLU A 57 3.18 4.51 -4.40
N ILE A 58 3.46 5.81 -4.47
CA ILE A 58 3.11 6.75 -3.39
C ILE A 58 1.59 6.82 -3.23
N LEU A 59 0.84 6.93 -4.34
CA LEU A 59 -0.64 6.91 -4.30
C LEU A 59 -1.18 5.59 -3.73
N TYR A 60 -0.53 4.47 -4.05
CA TYR A 60 -0.91 3.17 -3.52
C TYR A 60 -0.67 3.08 -2.02
N SER A 61 0.47 3.56 -1.50
CA SER A 61 0.71 3.63 -0.05
C SER A 61 -0.31 4.52 0.67
N VAL A 62 -0.74 5.63 0.06
CA VAL A 62 -1.84 6.45 0.61
C VAL A 62 -3.14 5.65 0.61
N THR A 63 -3.42 4.91 -0.46
CA THR A 63 -4.63 4.09 -0.56
C THR A 63 -4.61 2.94 0.46
N ASP A 64 -3.45 2.33 0.70
CA ASP A 64 -3.27 1.26 1.69
C ASP A 64 -3.57 1.78 3.11
N PHE A 65 -3.07 2.99 3.44
CA PHE A 65 -3.41 3.69 4.68
C PHE A 65 -4.92 3.99 4.81
N LEU A 66 -5.57 4.36 3.70
CA LEU A 66 -7.01 4.67 3.69
C LEU A 66 -7.89 3.43 3.88
N VAL A 67 -7.51 2.31 3.28
CA VAL A 67 -8.30 1.07 3.31
C VAL A 67 -8.00 0.27 4.57
N SER A 68 -6.79 0.39 5.13
CA SER A 68 -6.29 -0.32 6.32
C SER A 68 -6.84 -1.77 6.43
N PRO A 69 -6.64 -2.61 5.39
CA PRO A 69 -7.24 -3.94 5.32
C PRO A 69 -6.64 -4.89 6.36
N ILE A 70 -7.47 -5.76 6.95
CA ILE A 70 -7.01 -6.81 7.86
C ILE A 70 -6.92 -8.13 7.07
N PHE A 71 -5.72 -8.72 7.03
CA PHE A 71 -5.45 -9.96 6.30
C PHE A 71 -5.54 -11.19 7.22
N TYR A 72 -6.56 -12.03 6.99
CA TYR A 72 -6.73 -13.31 7.67
C TYR A 72 -6.32 -14.46 6.75
N SER A 73 -5.24 -15.15 7.08
CA SER A 73 -4.83 -16.36 6.36
C SER A 73 -5.34 -17.60 7.11
N TYR A 74 -6.16 -18.43 6.44
CA TYR A 74 -6.61 -19.72 6.95
C TYR A 74 -6.32 -20.82 5.92
N GLY A 75 -5.25 -21.58 6.15
CA GLY A 75 -4.78 -22.58 5.20
C GLY A 75 -4.26 -21.92 3.91
N PRO A 76 -4.63 -22.40 2.70
CA PRO A 76 -4.23 -21.79 1.44
C PRO A 76 -5.04 -20.53 1.07
N ALA A 77 -6.07 -20.18 1.85
CA ALA A 77 -6.96 -19.05 1.56
C ALA A 77 -6.56 -17.80 2.36
N LEU A 78 -6.41 -16.68 1.65
CA LEU A 78 -6.21 -15.35 2.22
C LEU A 78 -7.53 -14.57 2.13
N ILE A 79 -8.09 -14.23 3.28
CA ILE A 79 -9.33 -13.47 3.41
C ILE A 79 -8.97 -12.04 3.82
N VAL A 80 -9.43 -11.05 3.06
CA VAL A 80 -9.21 -9.63 3.36
C VAL A 80 -10.49 -9.04 3.92
N ILE A 81 -10.42 -8.48 5.13
CA ILE A 81 -11.58 -7.88 5.81
C ILE A 81 -11.32 -6.39 5.97
N VAL A 82 -12.18 -5.56 5.38
CA VAL A 82 -12.14 -4.10 5.46
C VAL A 82 -13.31 -3.62 6.31
N ASN A 83 -13.04 -2.84 7.36
CA ASN A 83 -14.09 -2.33 8.23
C ASN A 83 -14.66 -1.01 7.68
N LEU A 84 -15.82 -1.10 7.03
CA LEU A 84 -16.50 0.02 6.36
C LEU A 84 -17.10 1.06 7.32
N ASN A 85 -17.16 0.78 8.64
CA ASN A 85 -17.79 1.67 9.62
C ASN A 85 -16.80 2.62 10.30
N GLU A 86 -15.51 2.24 10.36
CA GLU A 86 -14.42 3.03 10.97
C GLU A 86 -13.52 3.70 9.92
N SER A 87 -13.75 3.46 8.63
CA SER A 87 -12.99 4.13 7.57
C SER A 87 -13.22 5.64 7.61
N PHE A 88 -12.12 6.40 7.65
CA PHE A 88 -12.07 7.87 7.65
C PHE A 88 -12.75 8.54 6.43
N PHE A 89 -13.21 7.76 5.46
CA PHE A 89 -13.85 8.25 4.23
C PHE A 89 -15.21 7.57 3.99
N GLY A 90 -16.16 8.34 3.45
CA GLY A 90 -17.55 7.93 3.27
C GLY A 90 -17.69 6.59 2.55
N LYS A 91 -18.65 5.77 3.02
CA LYS A 91 -18.94 4.40 2.56
C LYS A 91 -18.89 4.25 1.03
N ALA A 92 -19.35 5.27 0.29
CA ALA A 92 -19.35 5.30 -1.18
C ALA A 92 -17.97 5.08 -1.82
N VAL A 93 -16.90 5.66 -1.28
CA VAL A 93 -15.55 5.51 -1.85
C VAL A 93 -15.03 4.10 -1.61
N SER A 94 -15.22 3.57 -0.39
CA SER A 94 -14.81 2.20 -0.06
C SER A 94 -15.55 1.16 -0.90
N TYR A 95 -16.84 1.37 -1.17
CA TYR A 95 -17.62 0.56 -2.12
C TYR A 95 -17.09 0.62 -3.55
N ILE A 96 -16.68 1.80 -4.04
CA ILE A 96 -16.13 1.95 -5.39
C ILE A 96 -14.82 1.17 -5.54
N PHE A 97 -13.94 1.18 -4.53
CA PHE A 97 -12.69 0.42 -4.56
C PHE A 97 -12.92 -1.10 -4.50
N LEU A 98 -13.90 -1.57 -3.72
CA LEU A 98 -14.22 -3.00 -3.60
C LEU A 98 -15.01 -3.56 -4.79
N CYS A 99 -15.93 -2.80 -5.38
CA CYS A 99 -16.74 -3.26 -6.52
C CYS A 99 -16.03 -3.12 -7.88
N LYS A 100 -14.78 -2.68 -7.92
CA LYS A 100 -14.02 -2.44 -9.15
C LYS A 100 -12.76 -3.31 -9.26
N PHE A 101 -12.80 -4.51 -8.70
CA PHE A 101 -11.79 -5.56 -8.90
C PHE A 101 -12.43 -6.80 -9.53
#